data_AF-A0AAZ3SE61-F1
#
_entry.id   AF-A0AAZ3SE61-F1
#
_cell.length_a   1.000
_cell.length_b   1.000
_cell.length_c   1.000
_cell.angle_alpha   90.00
_cell.angle_beta   90.00
_cell.angle_gamma   90.00
#
_symmetry.space_group_name_H-M   'P 1'
#
loop_
_entity.id
_entity.type
_entity.pdbx_description
1 polymer ?
#
loop_
_entity_poly.entity_id
_entity_poly.type
_entity_poly.pdbx_seq_one_letter_code
_entity_poly.pdbx_strand_id
1 'polypeptide(L)'
;MKSSLTLLCLVVWVNVDASSAQTEYCGKPEGEGRRMLPIPDRERYENGDQVEYGCLATCKNGEWDKTFKGKDSCSKPEGADTRMLLIPDRERYENGDKIDYGCLSGPNRGSRGKATCKNGEWSKTIECQAFAKCALSLPPTRGTSYRPADRNLFLPDERVTVTCDSGFWNFFSRQTENTITCKEDGKWSSSTDCERMFILKSKHILFVT
;
A
#
# COMPACT_ATOMS: atom_id res chain seq x y z
N MET A 1 29.68 94.17 -14.06
CA MET A 1 28.28 93.85 -13.72
C MET A 1 28.23 92.37 -13.37
N LYS A 2 27.76 92.05 -12.15
CA LYS A 2 27.09 90.83 -11.64
C LYS A 2 27.52 89.49 -12.29
N SER A 3 27.87 88.43 -11.59
CA SER A 3 27.45 88.01 -10.25
C SER A 3 28.15 86.70 -9.89
N SER A 4 28.52 86.58 -8.61
CA SER A 4 28.33 85.40 -7.74
C SER A 4 28.92 84.05 -8.16
N LEU A 5 30.02 83.57 -7.54
CA LEU A 5 30.08 82.86 -6.23
C LEU A 5 28.94 81.85 -6.08
N THR A 6 29.20 80.54 -6.14
CA THR A 6 29.59 79.62 -5.04
C THR A 6 29.57 78.20 -5.67
N LEU A 7 30.23 77.14 -5.22
CA LEU A 7 30.88 76.76 -3.97
C LEU A 7 31.82 75.57 -4.30
N LEU A 8 33.00 75.55 -3.68
CA LEU A 8 33.87 74.38 -3.61
C LEU A 8 33.13 73.17 -3.01
N CYS A 9 33.44 71.96 -3.45
CA CYS A 9 33.78 70.86 -2.55
C CYS A 9 34.33 69.66 -3.33
N LEU A 10 35.62 69.44 -3.12
CA LEU A 10 36.34 68.17 -3.06
C LEU A 10 35.49 66.93 -3.35
N VAL A 11 35.82 66.22 -4.43
CA VAL A 11 35.44 64.82 -4.60
C VAL A 11 36.24 64.01 -3.56
N VAL A 12 35.74 64.00 -2.32
CA VAL A 12 36.17 63.02 -1.31
C VAL A 12 35.55 61.70 -1.73
N TRP A 13 36.40 60.69 -1.86
CA TRP A 13 35.99 59.32 -2.10
C TRP A 13 34.94 58.91 -1.07
N VAL A 14 33.72 58.67 -1.51
CA VAL A 14 32.76 57.89 -0.74
C VAL A 14 32.86 56.48 -1.27
N ASN A 15 33.51 55.62 -0.50
CA ASN A 15 33.40 54.18 -0.63
C ASN A 15 31.91 53.86 -0.63
N VAL A 16 31.39 53.40 -1.77
CA VAL A 16 30.10 52.72 -1.78
C VAL A 16 30.44 51.25 -1.63
N ASP A 17 30.31 50.80 -0.38
CA ASP A 17 30.43 49.41 0.00
C ASP A 17 29.62 48.55 -0.96
N ALA A 18 30.28 47.54 -1.55
CA ALA A 18 29.59 46.42 -2.12
C ALA A 18 28.83 45.73 -0.98
N SER A 19 27.60 46.17 -0.72
CA SER A 19 26.70 45.49 0.19
C SER A 19 26.32 44.17 -0.46
N SER A 20 27.11 43.15 -0.13
CA SER A 20 26.76 41.75 -0.24
C SER A 20 25.44 41.54 0.53
N ALA A 21 24.31 41.77 -0.12
CA ALA A 21 23.04 41.28 0.35
C ALA A 21 23.15 39.74 0.34
N GLN A 22 23.33 39.16 1.53
CA GLN A 22 23.16 37.73 1.73
C GLN A 22 21.75 37.39 1.25
N THR A 23 21.63 36.74 0.09
CA THR A 23 20.34 36.42 -0.49
C THR A 23 19.71 35.32 0.37
N GLU A 24 18.88 35.71 1.33
CA GLU A 24 18.14 34.79 2.22
C GLU A 24 16.99 34.05 1.50
N TYR A 25 16.74 34.41 0.24
CA TYR A 25 15.62 33.93 -0.55
C TYR A 25 16.08 33.03 -1.68
N CYS A 26 15.30 31.99 -1.95
CA CYS A 26 15.53 31.14 -3.11
C CYS A 26 14.92 31.76 -4.37
N GLY A 27 15.65 31.70 -5.48
CA GLY A 27 15.13 32.01 -6.82
C GLY A 27 14.23 30.90 -7.35
N LYS A 28 13.62 31.12 -8.53
CA LYS A 28 12.80 30.11 -9.22
C LYS A 28 13.58 28.80 -9.35
N PRO A 29 13.02 27.65 -8.95
CA PRO A 29 13.72 26.38 -9.06
C PRO A 29 13.96 26.06 -10.54
N GLU A 30 15.24 25.93 -10.92
CA GLU A 30 15.65 25.48 -12.24
C GLU A 30 15.57 23.95 -12.29
N GLY A 31 14.80 23.42 -13.24
CA GLY A 31 14.94 22.02 -13.59
C GLY A 31 14.61 21.77 -15.05
N GLU A 32 15.45 20.97 -15.67
CA GLU A 32 15.24 20.48 -17.02
C GLU A 32 14.13 19.43 -17.03
N GLY A 33 13.15 19.68 -17.89
CA GLY A 33 12.30 18.68 -18.52
C GLY A 33 11.73 17.59 -17.60
N ARG A 34 10.55 17.83 -17.04
CA ARG A 34 9.52 16.80 -16.78
C ARG A 34 8.18 17.47 -16.48
N ARG A 35 7.08 16.81 -16.88
CA ARG A 35 5.71 17.36 -16.97
C ARG A 35 5.29 18.04 -15.64
N MET A 36 5.20 19.37 -15.68
CA MET A 36 4.96 20.27 -14.55
C MET A 36 3.58 20.06 -13.91
N LEU A 37 3.53 19.95 -12.58
CA LEU A 37 2.40 20.49 -11.81
C LEU A 37 2.57 22.02 -11.75
N PRO A 38 1.48 22.81 -11.67
CA PRO A 38 1.59 24.25 -11.59
C PRO A 38 2.22 24.65 -10.26
N ILE A 39 3.49 25.05 -10.30
CA ILE A 39 4.16 25.77 -9.22
C ILE A 39 3.50 27.15 -9.10
N PRO A 40 3.34 27.73 -7.89
CA PRO A 40 2.98 29.14 -7.76
C PRO A 40 4.01 30.02 -8.47
N ASP A 41 3.57 30.80 -9.46
CA ASP A 41 4.45 31.68 -10.25
C ASP A 41 4.92 32.87 -9.39
N ARG A 42 6.00 32.65 -8.64
CA ARG A 42 6.62 33.62 -7.73
C ARG A 42 8.09 33.78 -8.06
N GLU A 43 8.57 35.01 -8.07
CA GLU A 43 9.98 35.32 -8.36
C GLU A 43 10.92 35.04 -7.16
N ARG A 44 10.37 34.88 -5.95
CA ARG A 44 11.14 34.77 -4.69
C ARG A 44 10.45 33.83 -3.70
N TYR A 45 11.18 32.89 -3.12
CA TYR A 45 10.68 32.00 -2.07
C TYR A 45 11.38 32.29 -0.73
N GLU A 46 10.60 32.23 0.36
CA GLU A 46 11.05 32.47 1.73
C GLU A 46 11.60 31.20 2.38
N ASN A 47 12.40 31.38 3.42
CA ASN A 47 12.96 30.26 4.20
C ASN A 47 11.82 29.42 4.81
N GLY A 48 11.81 28.13 4.52
CA GLY A 48 10.73 27.21 4.91
C GLY A 48 9.65 26.99 3.84
N ASP A 49 9.66 27.75 2.74
CA ASP A 49 8.74 27.51 1.61
C ASP A 49 8.96 26.11 1.05
N GLN A 50 7.85 25.44 0.76
CA GLN A 50 7.80 24.10 0.20
C GLN A 50 7.17 24.13 -1.18
N VAL A 51 7.92 23.70 -2.18
CA VAL A 51 7.46 23.62 -3.57
C VAL A 51 7.54 22.18 -4.05
N GLU A 52 6.47 21.71 -4.69
CA GLU A 52 6.42 20.40 -5.34
C GLU A 52 6.89 20.53 -6.80
N TYR A 53 8.17 20.26 -7.04
CA TYR A 53 8.82 20.28 -8.35
C TYR A 53 9.31 18.88 -8.71
N GLY A 54 8.41 17.99 -9.15
CA GLY A 54 8.74 16.56 -9.34
C GLY A 54 9.17 15.79 -8.07
N CYS A 55 9.47 16.53 -6.99
CA CYS A 55 9.92 16.21 -5.63
C CYS A 55 9.59 17.41 -4.70
N LEU A 56 9.61 17.22 -3.38
CA LEU A 56 9.49 18.30 -2.39
C LEU A 56 10.84 19.02 -2.22
N ALA A 57 10.93 20.27 -2.62
CA ALA A 57 12.09 21.12 -2.36
C ALA A 57 11.77 22.12 -1.24
N THR A 58 12.67 22.27 -0.27
CA THR A 58 12.54 23.27 0.81
C THR A 58 13.56 24.37 0.62
N CYS A 59 13.12 25.62 0.60
CA CYS A 59 14.07 26.74 0.62
C CYS A 59 14.66 26.86 2.02
N LYS A 60 15.99 26.76 2.15
CA LYS A 60 16.72 26.95 3.41
C LYS A 60 17.81 27.98 3.22
N ASN A 61 17.64 29.14 3.87
CA ASN A 61 18.63 30.23 3.91
C ASN A 61 19.17 30.61 2.50
N GLY A 62 18.29 30.73 1.51
CA GLY A 62 18.67 31.08 0.14
C GLY A 62 19.07 29.91 -0.77
N GLU A 63 19.19 28.69 -0.23
CA GLU A 63 19.51 27.48 -1.00
C GLU A 63 18.35 26.49 -1.01
N TRP A 64 18.12 25.85 -2.17
CA TRP A 64 17.15 24.76 -2.26
C TRP A 64 17.73 23.49 -1.63
N ASP A 65 17.18 23.08 -0.50
CA ASP A 65 17.44 21.77 0.10
C ASP A 65 16.73 20.68 -0.73
N LYS A 66 17.53 19.96 -1.50
CA LYS A 66 17.12 18.84 -2.36
C LYS A 66 17.13 17.50 -1.61
N THR A 67 16.95 17.48 -0.28
CA THR A 67 16.93 16.21 0.47
C THR A 67 15.82 15.30 -0.05
N PHE A 68 16.22 14.29 -0.82
CA PHE A 68 15.36 13.23 -1.30
C PHE A 68 14.81 12.42 -0.13
N LYS A 69 13.56 12.69 0.26
CA LYS A 69 12.80 11.80 1.15
C LYS A 69 11.88 10.83 0.42
N GLY A 70 11.81 10.91 -0.92
CA GLY A 70 11.03 10.01 -1.79
C GLY A 70 11.89 9.45 -2.91
N LYS A 71 11.54 8.26 -3.42
CA LYS A 71 12.24 7.70 -4.59
C LYS A 71 11.76 8.43 -5.86
N ASP A 72 12.68 8.63 -6.80
CA ASP A 72 12.41 9.33 -8.06
C ASP A 72 11.55 8.52 -9.06
N SER A 73 11.24 7.27 -8.73
CA SER A 73 10.53 6.33 -9.60
C SER A 73 9.96 5.16 -8.80
N CYS A 74 8.91 4.55 -9.33
CA CYS A 74 8.35 3.30 -8.81
C CYS A 74 8.92 2.09 -9.55
N SER A 75 9.20 1.02 -8.81
CA SER A 75 9.34 -0.33 -9.38
C SER A 75 7.95 -0.91 -9.71
N LYS A 76 7.87 -2.13 -10.25
CA LYS A 76 6.59 -2.83 -10.37
C LYS A 76 5.83 -2.86 -9.03
N PRO A 77 4.49 -2.63 -9.04
CA PRO A 77 3.67 -2.75 -7.83
C PRO A 77 3.70 -4.18 -7.28
N GLU A 78 3.52 -4.31 -5.97
CA GLU A 78 3.48 -5.62 -5.32
C GLU A 78 2.37 -6.50 -5.92
N GLY A 79 2.72 -7.73 -6.28
CA GLY A 79 1.79 -8.66 -6.93
C GLY A 79 1.72 -8.52 -8.45
N ALA A 80 2.53 -7.65 -9.08
CA ALA A 80 2.77 -7.70 -10.51
C ALA A 80 3.16 -9.12 -10.96
N ASP A 81 2.74 -9.50 -12.16
CA ASP A 81 3.00 -10.78 -12.85
C ASP A 81 2.40 -12.03 -12.18
N THR A 82 1.98 -11.93 -10.92
CA THR A 82 1.39 -13.03 -10.15
C THR A 82 -0.10 -12.82 -9.88
N ARG A 83 -0.46 -11.66 -9.32
CA ARG A 83 -1.84 -11.27 -8.99
C ARG A 83 -2.37 -10.14 -9.87
N MET A 84 -1.49 -9.43 -10.56
CA MET A 84 -1.78 -8.25 -11.36
C MET A 84 -1.15 -8.37 -12.75
N LEU A 85 -1.93 -8.01 -13.78
CA LEU A 85 -1.44 -7.80 -15.13
C LEU A 85 -1.37 -6.29 -15.40
N LEU A 86 -0.19 -5.76 -15.72
CA LEU A 86 0.07 -4.32 -15.87
C LEU A 86 0.01 -3.87 -17.34
N ILE A 87 -0.46 -2.64 -17.57
CA ILE A 87 -0.56 -2.02 -18.90
C ILE A 87 -0.22 -0.52 -18.80
N PRO A 88 0.91 -0.04 -19.35
CA PRO A 88 2.02 -0.82 -19.88
C PRO A 88 2.78 -1.56 -18.77
N ASP A 89 3.29 -2.76 -19.08
CA ASP A 89 4.22 -3.48 -18.21
C ASP A 89 5.66 -2.99 -18.44
N ARG A 90 6.32 -2.54 -17.38
CA ARG A 90 7.69 -2.01 -17.37
C ARG A 90 8.34 -2.36 -16.04
N GLU A 91 9.66 -2.43 -16.01
CA GLU A 91 10.41 -2.66 -14.77
C GLU A 91 10.47 -1.41 -13.87
N ARG A 92 10.38 -0.21 -14.47
CA ARG A 92 10.44 1.07 -13.77
C ARG A 92 9.49 2.10 -14.39
N TYR A 93 8.92 2.95 -13.53
CA TYR A 93 7.93 3.97 -13.86
C TYR A 93 8.31 5.30 -13.21
N GLU A 94 8.16 6.39 -13.94
CA GLU A 94 8.48 7.73 -13.44
C GLU A 94 7.40 8.26 -12.50
N ASN A 95 7.74 9.19 -11.60
CA ASN A 95 6.73 9.89 -10.81
C ASN A 95 5.70 10.58 -11.72
N GLY A 96 4.42 10.35 -11.43
CA GLY A 96 3.30 10.82 -12.26
C GLY A 96 2.85 9.83 -13.33
N ASP A 97 3.59 8.74 -13.57
CA ASP A 97 3.14 7.69 -14.50
C ASP A 97 1.82 7.08 -14.03
N LYS A 98 0.94 6.85 -15.01
CA LYS A 98 -0.36 6.21 -14.83
C LYS A 98 -0.41 4.94 -15.65
N ILE A 99 -0.79 3.86 -15.01
CA ILE A 99 -0.97 2.55 -15.64
C ILE A 99 -2.38 2.05 -15.41
N ASP A 100 -2.88 1.25 -16.36
CA ASP A 100 -4.01 0.38 -16.15
C ASP A 100 -3.51 -0.99 -15.67
N TYR A 101 -4.31 -1.69 -14.88
CA TYR A 101 -4.01 -3.07 -14.50
C TYR A 101 -5.28 -3.89 -14.31
N GLY A 102 -5.16 -5.21 -14.41
CA GLY A 102 -6.23 -6.17 -14.13
C GLY A 102 -5.84 -7.15 -13.03
N CYS A 103 -6.79 -7.52 -12.17
CA CYS A 103 -6.55 -8.55 -11.16
C CYS A 103 -6.71 -9.96 -11.77
N LEU A 104 -5.69 -10.78 -11.61
CA LEU A 104 -5.62 -12.15 -12.11
C LEU A 104 -6.20 -13.19 -11.13
N SER A 105 -6.18 -12.87 -9.83
CA SER A 105 -6.59 -13.77 -8.75
C SER A 105 -7.25 -13.02 -7.60
N GLY A 106 -7.82 -13.77 -6.66
CA GLY A 106 -8.45 -13.23 -5.46
C GLY A 106 -9.87 -12.72 -5.68
N PRO A 107 -10.45 -12.06 -4.67
CA PRO A 107 -11.85 -11.61 -4.70
C PRO A 107 -12.17 -10.64 -5.84
N ASN A 108 -11.19 -9.86 -6.29
CA ASN A 108 -11.34 -8.88 -7.36
C ASN A 108 -10.93 -9.44 -8.73
N ARG A 109 -10.79 -10.76 -8.90
CA ARG A 109 -10.40 -11.37 -10.18
C ARG A 109 -11.30 -10.88 -11.33
N GLY A 110 -10.67 -10.44 -12.41
CA GLY A 110 -11.35 -9.89 -13.59
C GLY A 110 -11.66 -8.39 -13.51
N SER A 111 -11.55 -7.78 -12.32
CA SER A 111 -11.67 -6.33 -12.16
C SER A 111 -10.45 -5.61 -12.74
N ARG A 112 -10.68 -4.40 -13.25
CA ARG A 112 -9.64 -3.50 -13.78
C ARG A 112 -9.51 -2.26 -12.92
N GLY A 113 -8.29 -1.77 -12.76
CA GLY A 113 -7.95 -0.59 -11.96
C GLY A 113 -6.94 0.30 -12.66
N LYS A 114 -6.72 1.48 -12.06
CA LYS A 114 -5.69 2.45 -12.44
C LYS A 114 -4.72 2.62 -11.29
N ALA A 115 -3.43 2.70 -11.58
CA ALA A 115 -2.41 3.01 -10.59
C ALA A 115 -1.60 4.24 -11.02
N THR A 116 -1.27 5.09 -10.05
CA THR A 116 -0.42 6.27 -10.26
C THR A 116 0.83 6.16 -9.40
N CYS A 117 2.01 6.30 -10.00
CA CYS A 117 3.27 6.34 -9.28
C CYS A 117 3.48 7.73 -8.65
N LYS A 118 3.75 7.80 -7.35
CA LYS A 118 4.11 9.03 -6.64
C LYS A 118 5.19 8.73 -5.61
N ASN A 119 6.35 9.39 -5.73
CA ASN A 119 7.47 9.33 -4.80
C ASN A 119 7.96 7.90 -4.48
N GLY A 120 7.86 6.99 -5.46
CA GLY A 120 8.22 5.59 -5.30
C GLY A 120 7.12 4.66 -4.79
N GLU A 121 5.93 5.19 -4.54
CA GLU A 121 4.76 4.43 -4.09
C GLU A 121 3.64 4.44 -5.12
N TRP A 122 2.87 3.36 -5.16
CA TRP A 122 1.73 3.23 -6.06
C TRP A 122 0.42 3.56 -5.36
N SER A 123 -0.29 4.57 -5.87
CA SER A 123 -1.69 4.80 -5.53
C SER A 123 -2.58 4.02 -6.48
N LYS A 124 -3.23 2.97 -5.98
CA LYS A 124 -4.10 2.04 -6.73
C LYS A 124 -5.57 2.36 -6.48
N THR A 125 -6.42 2.25 -7.51
CA THR A 125 -7.87 2.45 -7.35
C THR A 125 -8.59 1.22 -6.77
N ILE A 126 -8.03 0.03 -6.98
CA ILE A 126 -8.53 -1.24 -6.42
C ILE A 126 -7.37 -2.13 -5.97
N GLU A 127 -7.57 -2.95 -4.96
CA GLU A 127 -6.54 -3.89 -4.53
C GLU A 127 -6.74 -5.28 -5.15
N CYS A 128 -5.70 -5.81 -5.79
CA CYS A 128 -5.67 -7.20 -6.25
C CYS A 128 -5.16 -8.10 -5.13
N GLN A 129 -6.06 -8.41 -4.20
CA GLN A 129 -5.78 -9.22 -3.02
C GLN A 129 -5.50 -10.68 -3.41
N ALA A 130 -4.70 -11.36 -2.60
CA ALA A 130 -4.61 -12.82 -2.66
C ALA A 130 -5.92 -13.44 -2.15
N PHE A 131 -6.19 -14.68 -2.55
CA PHE A 131 -7.27 -15.44 -1.91
C PHE A 131 -6.98 -15.63 -0.42
N ALA A 132 -8.03 -15.57 0.39
CA ALA A 132 -7.94 -15.97 1.78
C ALA A 132 -7.68 -17.48 1.85
N LYS A 133 -6.71 -17.88 2.67
CA LYS A 133 -6.36 -19.28 2.89
C LYS A 133 -7.14 -19.82 4.07
N CYS A 134 -7.59 -21.07 3.99
CA CYS A 134 -8.13 -21.77 5.14
C CYS A 134 -6.98 -22.40 5.94
N ALA A 135 -7.06 -22.27 7.27
CA ALA A 135 -6.13 -22.87 8.19
C ALA A 135 -6.77 -24.04 8.93
N LEU A 136 -5.99 -25.08 9.18
CA LEU A 136 -6.31 -26.14 10.15
C LEU A 136 -5.52 -25.91 11.43
N SER A 137 -6.13 -26.25 12.56
CA SER A 137 -5.45 -26.29 13.85
C SER A 137 -4.48 -27.46 13.90
N LEU A 138 -3.19 -27.19 14.11
CA LEU A 138 -2.18 -28.21 14.38
C LEU A 138 -1.59 -28.00 15.80
N PRO A 139 -1.61 -29.02 16.68
CA PRO A 139 -2.17 -30.35 16.45
C PRO A 139 -3.70 -30.34 16.30
N PRO A 140 -4.30 -31.35 15.64
CA PRO A 140 -5.75 -31.48 15.55
C PRO A 140 -6.42 -31.49 16.92
N THR A 141 -7.68 -31.04 16.98
CA THR A 141 -8.50 -31.16 18.18
C THR A 141 -8.70 -32.62 18.57
N ARG A 142 -8.90 -32.88 19.86
CA ARG A 142 -9.05 -34.26 20.37
C ARG A 142 -10.21 -34.96 19.67
N GLY A 143 -9.94 -36.15 19.14
CA GLY A 143 -10.94 -36.93 18.42
C GLY A 143 -11.09 -36.54 16.95
N THR A 144 -10.22 -35.66 16.45
CA THR A 144 -10.17 -35.21 15.05
C THR A 144 -8.84 -35.60 14.43
N SER A 145 -8.86 -36.06 13.19
CA SER A 145 -7.68 -36.26 12.36
C SER A 145 -7.91 -35.71 10.96
N TYR A 146 -6.83 -35.30 10.29
CA TYR A 146 -6.88 -34.71 8.96
C TYR A 146 -6.13 -35.55 7.94
N ARG A 147 -6.64 -35.60 6.71
CA ARG A 147 -5.93 -36.15 5.56
C ARG A 147 -5.92 -35.12 4.41
N PRO A 148 -4.75 -34.68 3.94
CA PRO A 148 -3.39 -35.02 4.42
C PRO A 148 -3.07 -34.43 5.80
N ALA A 149 -2.18 -35.07 6.56
CA ALA A 149 -1.89 -34.71 7.96
C ALA A 149 -0.76 -33.67 8.12
N ASP A 150 0.10 -33.53 7.12
CA ASP A 150 1.29 -32.68 7.10
C ASP A 150 1.03 -31.26 6.59
N ARG A 151 -0.24 -30.93 6.32
CA ARG A 151 -0.64 -29.69 5.68
C ARG A 151 -1.74 -28.98 6.47
N ASN A 152 -1.51 -27.71 6.81
CA ASN A 152 -2.49 -26.88 7.53
C ASN A 152 -3.02 -25.69 6.74
N LEU A 153 -2.43 -25.32 5.60
CA LEU A 153 -2.86 -24.19 4.79
C LEU A 153 -3.39 -24.64 3.43
N PHE A 154 -4.61 -24.19 3.12
CA PHE A 154 -5.35 -24.56 1.92
C PHE A 154 -5.81 -23.30 1.18
N LEU A 155 -5.57 -23.26 -0.12
CA LEU A 155 -6.13 -22.30 -1.06
C LEU A 155 -7.60 -22.63 -1.32
N PRO A 156 -8.38 -21.69 -1.87
CA PRO A 156 -9.75 -21.97 -2.28
C PRO A 156 -9.85 -23.17 -3.22
N ASP A 157 -10.98 -23.87 -3.13
CA ASP A 157 -11.32 -25.12 -3.83
C ASP A 157 -10.49 -26.34 -3.43
N GLU A 158 -9.41 -26.17 -2.68
CA GLU A 158 -8.70 -27.31 -2.10
C GLU A 158 -9.51 -27.97 -0.98
N ARG A 159 -9.24 -29.26 -0.79
CA ARG A 159 -10.03 -30.14 0.06
C ARG A 159 -9.18 -30.82 1.11
N VAL A 160 -9.78 -31.07 2.26
CA VAL A 160 -9.23 -31.90 3.33
C VAL A 160 -10.30 -32.87 3.81
N THR A 161 -9.89 -34.09 4.12
CA THR A 161 -10.77 -35.06 4.79
C THR A 161 -10.57 -34.94 6.29
N VAL A 162 -11.68 -34.71 7.00
CA VAL A 162 -11.76 -34.70 8.45
C VAL A 162 -12.34 -36.02 8.90
N THR A 163 -11.61 -36.75 9.74
CA THR A 163 -12.02 -38.05 10.26
C THR A 163 -12.11 -37.96 11.78
N CYS A 164 -13.27 -38.36 12.32
CA CYS A 164 -13.56 -38.37 13.74
C CYS A 164 -13.28 -39.74 14.34
N ASP A 165 -12.58 -39.74 15.48
CA ASP A 165 -12.34 -40.95 16.26
C ASP A 165 -13.64 -41.50 16.86
N SER A 166 -13.59 -42.76 17.33
CA SER A 166 -14.73 -43.39 17.99
C SER A 166 -15.27 -42.56 19.17
N GLY A 167 -16.58 -42.33 19.18
CA GLY A 167 -17.25 -41.49 20.18
C GLY A 167 -17.24 -40.00 19.86
N PHE A 168 -16.66 -39.59 18.72
CA PHE A 168 -16.74 -38.24 18.18
C PHE A 168 -17.46 -38.23 16.82
N TRP A 169 -18.01 -37.08 16.45
CA TRP A 169 -18.74 -36.90 15.20
C TRP A 169 -18.71 -35.44 14.78
N ASN A 170 -18.86 -35.19 13.48
CA ASN A 170 -18.97 -33.84 12.96
C ASN A 170 -20.45 -33.42 12.96
N PHE A 171 -20.80 -32.39 13.75
CA PHE A 171 -22.19 -31.99 13.97
C PHE A 171 -22.96 -31.65 12.68
N PHE A 172 -22.28 -30.99 11.72
CA PHE A 172 -22.88 -30.52 10.48
C PHE A 172 -23.11 -31.63 9.46
N SER A 173 -22.12 -32.50 9.26
CA SER A 173 -22.25 -33.64 8.32
C SER A 173 -22.99 -34.84 8.92
N ARG A 174 -23.05 -34.92 10.26
CA ARG A 174 -23.51 -36.07 11.03
C ARG A 174 -22.78 -37.38 10.69
N GLN A 175 -21.56 -37.27 10.17
CA GLN A 175 -20.74 -38.38 9.74
C GLN A 175 -19.45 -38.41 10.56
N THR A 176 -18.84 -39.59 10.64
CA THR A 176 -17.52 -39.80 11.25
C THR A 176 -16.38 -39.46 10.30
N GLU A 177 -16.68 -39.22 9.02
CA GLU A 177 -15.72 -38.77 8.02
C GLU A 177 -16.41 -37.79 7.08
N ASN A 178 -15.78 -36.67 6.79
CA ASN A 178 -16.31 -35.67 5.86
C ASN A 178 -15.17 -34.99 5.10
N THR A 179 -15.34 -34.81 3.78
CA THR A 179 -14.41 -34.03 2.98
C THR A 179 -14.93 -32.61 2.82
N ILE A 180 -14.20 -31.66 3.40
CA ILE A 180 -14.55 -30.24 3.39
C ILE A 180 -13.69 -29.48 2.38
N THR A 181 -14.22 -28.39 1.85
CA THR A 181 -13.57 -27.55 0.83
C THR A 181 -13.29 -26.18 1.42
N CYS A 182 -12.11 -25.62 1.13
CA CYS A 182 -11.79 -24.24 1.46
C CYS A 182 -12.51 -23.29 0.49
N LYS A 183 -13.27 -22.32 1.00
CA LYS A 183 -13.98 -21.35 0.17
C LYS A 183 -13.12 -20.11 -0.10
N GLU A 184 -13.51 -19.32 -1.09
CA GLU A 184 -12.83 -18.06 -1.45
C GLU A 184 -12.76 -17.03 -0.31
N ASP A 185 -13.68 -17.10 0.65
CA ASP A 185 -13.73 -16.25 1.85
C ASP A 185 -12.76 -16.70 2.97
N GLY A 186 -11.96 -17.74 2.73
CA GLY A 186 -11.02 -18.30 3.72
C GLY A 186 -11.68 -19.13 4.80
N LYS A 187 -12.95 -19.51 4.63
CA LYS A 187 -13.67 -20.38 5.57
C LYS A 187 -13.89 -21.76 4.98
N TRP A 188 -13.89 -22.76 5.84
CA TRP A 188 -14.23 -24.12 5.48
C TRP A 188 -15.73 -24.27 5.15
N SER A 189 -16.06 -25.19 4.24
CA SER A 189 -17.44 -25.52 3.86
C SER A 189 -18.23 -26.22 4.97
N SER A 190 -17.55 -26.78 5.98
CA SER A 190 -18.13 -27.41 7.16
C SER A 190 -17.14 -27.32 8.34
N SER A 191 -17.54 -27.80 9.53
CA SER A 191 -16.66 -27.81 10.70
C SER A 191 -15.41 -28.67 10.44
N THR A 192 -14.26 -28.17 10.88
CA THR A 192 -12.99 -28.92 10.93
C THR A 192 -12.88 -29.78 12.18
N ASP A 193 -13.64 -29.47 13.22
CA ASP A 193 -13.54 -30.11 14.52
C ASP A 193 -14.65 -31.14 14.73
N CYS A 194 -14.28 -32.27 15.31
CA CYS A 194 -15.20 -33.29 15.78
C CYS A 194 -15.61 -33.02 17.22
N GLU A 195 -16.89 -33.21 17.51
CA GLU A 195 -17.46 -33.05 18.85
C GLU A 195 -17.75 -34.42 19.47
N ARG A 196 -17.74 -34.50 20.80
CA ARG A 196 -18.03 -35.77 21.50
C ARG A 196 -19.52 -36.08 21.43
N MET A 197 -19.86 -37.34 21.14
CA MET A 197 -21.24 -37.82 21.26
C MET A 197 -21.64 -37.90 22.73
N PHE A 198 -22.57 -37.04 23.15
CA PHE A 198 -23.33 -37.27 24.38
C PHE A 198 -24.54 -38.12 24.02
N ILE A 199 -24.49 -39.42 24.31
CA ILE A 199 -25.70 -40.24 24.30
C ILE A 199 -26.58 -39.71 25.43
N LEU A 200 -27.59 -38.89 25.09
CA LEU A 200 -28.72 -38.67 25.97
C LEU A 200 -29.39 -40.03 26.13
N LYS A 201 -29.08 -40.75 27.22
CA LYS A 201 -29.82 -41.94 27.60
C LYS A 201 -31.28 -41.49 27.72
N SER A 202 -32.11 -41.94 26.79
CA SER A 202 -33.56 -41.74 26.82
C SER A 202 -34.07 -42.14 28.20
N LYS A 203 -34.39 -41.15 29.05
CA LYS A 203 -35.19 -41.40 30.24
C LYS A 203 -36.61 -41.55 29.72
N HIS A 204 -37.14 -42.77 29.86
CA HIS A 204 -38.54 -43.10 29.66
C HIS A 204 -39.45 -41.97 30.14
N ILE A 205 -40.24 -41.41 29.22
CA ILE A 205 -41.40 -40.59 29.55
C ILE A 205 -42.43 -41.55 30.15
N LEU A 206 -42.57 -41.52 31.48
CA LEU A 206 -43.75 -42.03 32.16
C LEU A 206 -44.88 -41.03 31.87
N PHE A 207 -45.88 -41.45 31.11
CA PHE A 207 -47.15 -40.73 31.02
C PHE A 207 -47.85 -40.85 32.37
N VAL A 208 -48.03 -39.71 33.04
CA VAL A 208 -48.99 -39.57 34.14
C VAL A 208 -50.34 -39.30 33.50
N THR A 209 -51.29 -40.19 33.72
CA THR A 209 -52.73 -39.91 33.62
C THR A 209 -53.37 -40.27 34.94
#